data_AF-A0A1I1BHU0-F1
#
_entry.id   AF-A0A1I1BHU0-F1
#
_cell.length_a   1.000
_cell.length_b   1.000
_cell.length_c   1.000
_cell.angle_alpha   90.00
_cell.angle_beta   90.00
_cell.angle_gamma   90.00
#
_symmetry.space_group_name_H-M   'P 1'
#
loop_
_entity.id
_entity.type
_entity.pdbx_description
1 polymer ?
#
loop_
_entity_poly.entity_id
_entity_poly.type
_entity_poly.pdbx_seq_one_letter_code
_entity_poly.pdbx_strand_id
1 'polypeptide(L)'
;METITKEDLETLRFQLFADLKKLLEVPTETKPDEKEWLRSRDVKKMLSISDAALQNLRIRGVVHPVKISGLYYYKSEELKSLFKQ
;
A
#
# COMPACT_ATOMS: atom_id res chain seq x y z
N MET A 1 -4.81 -38.21 -35.93
CA MET A 1 -5.55 -36.96 -35.64
C MET A 1 -5.99 -37.07 -34.19
N GLU A 2 -5.39 -36.30 -33.30
CA GLU A 2 -5.87 -36.23 -31.91
C GLU A 2 -7.24 -35.56 -31.94
N THR A 3 -8.26 -36.29 -31.52
CA THR A 3 -9.63 -35.79 -31.47
C THR A 3 -9.78 -34.95 -30.21
N ILE A 4 -10.01 -33.65 -30.38
CA ILE A 4 -10.33 -32.76 -29.27
C ILE A 4 -11.61 -33.26 -28.60
N THR A 5 -11.52 -33.57 -27.31
CA THR A 5 -12.64 -34.08 -26.52
C THR A 5 -13.41 -32.93 -25.88
N LYS A 6 -14.62 -33.21 -25.40
CA LYS A 6 -15.41 -32.20 -24.68
C LYS A 6 -14.74 -31.83 -23.35
N GLU A 7 -14.04 -32.77 -22.73
CA GLU A 7 -13.25 -32.54 -21.53
C GLU A 7 -12.12 -31.53 -21.75
N ASP A 8 -11.46 -31.56 -22.92
CA ASP A 8 -10.40 -30.60 -23.27
C ASP A 8 -10.93 -29.16 -23.37
N LEU A 9 -12.14 -29.00 -23.93
CA LEU A 9 -12.83 -27.71 -24.02
C LEU A 9 -13.25 -27.17 -22.65
N GLU A 10 -13.75 -28.02 -21.76
CA GLU A 10 -14.06 -27.60 -20.39
C GLU A 10 -12.79 -27.24 -19.61
N THR A 11 -11.71 -28.00 -19.78
CA THR A 11 -10.42 -27.70 -19.17
C THR A 11 -9.90 -26.34 -19.64
N LEU A 12 -9.95 -26.08 -20.94
CA LEU A 12 -9.59 -24.79 -21.52
C LEU A 12 -10.49 -23.66 -20.99
N ARG A 13 -11.79 -23.90 -20.86
CA ARG A 13 -12.74 -22.91 -20.30
C ARG A 13 -12.35 -22.54 -18.86
N PHE A 14 -12.08 -23.53 -18.02
CA PHE A 14 -11.67 -23.29 -16.63
C PHE A 14 -10.32 -22.55 -16.55
N GLN A 15 -9.34 -22.92 -17.37
CA GLN A 15 -8.05 -22.24 -17.42
C GLN A 15 -8.19 -20.77 -17.86
N LEU A 16 -8.95 -20.50 -18.92
CA LEU A 16 -9.20 -19.15 -19.40
C LEU A 16 -9.92 -18.30 -18.34
N PHE A 17 -10.92 -18.84 -17.65
CA PHE A 17 -11.60 -18.12 -16.57
C PHE A 17 -10.68 -17.85 -15.38
N ALA A 18 -9.80 -18.79 -15.02
CA ALA A 18 -8.82 -18.59 -13.96
C ALA A 18 -7.79 -17.50 -14.32
N ASP A 19 -7.31 -17.49 -15.55
CA ASP A 19 -6.34 -16.51 -16.03
C ASP A 19 -6.96 -15.13 -16.21
N LEU A 20 -8.19 -15.05 -16.74
CA LEU A 20 -8.97 -13.82 -16.76
C LEU A 20 -9.24 -13.31 -15.35
N LYS A 21 -9.55 -14.19 -14.39
CA LYS A 21 -9.72 -13.78 -12.99
C LYS A 21 -8.42 -13.23 -12.40
N LYS A 22 -7.25 -13.82 -12.69
CA LYS A 22 -5.96 -13.26 -12.27
C LYS A 22 -5.63 -11.92 -12.93
N LEU A 23 -6.02 -11.72 -14.19
CA LEU A 23 -5.87 -10.45 -14.91
C LEU A 23 -6.81 -9.36 -14.39
N LEU A 24 -8.03 -9.75 -14.00
CA LEU A 24 -9.07 -8.86 -13.45
C LEU A 24 -8.94 -8.66 -11.94
N GLU A 25 -8.26 -9.56 -11.23
CA GLU A 25 -7.56 -9.30 -9.98
C GLU A 25 -6.39 -8.37 -10.31
N VAL A 26 -6.73 -7.16 -10.77
CA VAL A 26 -5.92 -5.97 -10.52
C VAL A 26 -5.58 -6.08 -9.05
N PRO A 27 -4.29 -6.09 -8.68
CA PRO A 27 -3.93 -6.06 -7.28
C PRO A 27 -4.76 -4.95 -6.65
N THR A 28 -5.71 -5.32 -5.81
CA THR A 28 -6.25 -4.43 -4.80
C THR A 28 -5.16 -4.15 -3.75
N GLU A 29 -3.89 -4.22 -4.13
CA GLU A 29 -3.01 -3.09 -3.97
C GLU A 29 -3.59 -1.83 -4.67
N THR A 30 -4.78 -1.35 -4.30
CA THR A 30 -4.79 -0.28 -3.30
C THR A 30 -3.81 -0.49 -2.13
N LYS A 31 -2.51 -0.64 -2.43
CA LYS A 31 -1.58 0.25 -1.78
C LYS A 31 -1.94 1.51 -2.52
N PRO A 32 -2.70 2.46 -1.93
CA PRO A 32 -2.59 3.81 -2.45
C PRO A 32 -1.09 4.00 -2.52
N ASP A 33 -0.54 4.09 -3.74
CA ASP A 33 0.80 4.60 -3.93
C ASP A 33 0.87 5.75 -2.96
N GLU A 34 1.75 5.50 -2.00
CA GLU A 34 2.11 6.32 -0.88
C GLU A 34 1.35 7.62 -0.94
N LYS A 35 0.32 7.81 -0.10
CA LYS A 35 -0.15 9.18 0.15
C LYS A 35 1.12 9.95 0.43
N GLU A 36 1.57 10.69 -0.58
CA GLU A 36 2.94 11.21 -0.63
C GLU A 36 3.17 11.99 0.65
N TRP A 37 2.07 12.58 1.12
CA TRP A 37 1.87 13.25 2.38
C TRP A 37 0.89 12.50 3.30
N LEU A 38 1.41 11.91 4.36
CA LEU A 38 0.65 11.29 5.45
C LEU A 38 0.29 12.32 6.51
N ARG A 39 -0.92 12.25 7.06
CA ARG A 39 -1.31 13.08 8.22
C ARG A 39 -0.81 12.45 9.51
N SER A 40 -0.72 13.26 10.57
CA SER A 40 -0.33 12.79 11.91
C SER A 40 -1.04 11.52 12.38
N ARG A 41 -2.36 11.38 12.12
CA ARG A 41 -3.14 10.17 12.46
C ARG A 41 -2.65 8.93 11.73
N ASP A 42 -2.31 9.08 10.45
CA ASP A 42 -1.90 7.97 9.59
C ASP A 42 -0.46 7.55 9.94
N VAL A 43 0.42 8.50 10.24
CA VAL A 43 1.79 8.22 10.73
C VAL A 43 1.79 7.49 12.07
N LYS A 44 0.94 7.92 13.03
CA LYS A 44 0.80 7.22 14.32
C LYS A 44 0.39 5.76 14.15
N LYS A 45 -0.54 5.49 13.22
CA LYS A 45 -0.98 4.13 12.91
C LYS A 45 0.12 3.32 12.21
N MET A 46 0.83 3.94 11.27
CA MET A 46 1.90 3.29 10.52
C MET A 46 3.06 2.85 11.43
N LEU A 47 3.47 3.71 12.36
CA LEU A 47 4.58 3.44 13.27
C LEU A 47 4.14 2.81 14.61
N SER A 48 2.84 2.62 14.83
CA SER A 48 2.26 2.16 16.10
C SER A 48 2.73 2.98 17.32
N ILE A 49 2.77 4.31 17.18
CA ILE A 49 3.25 5.24 18.22
C ILE A 49 2.15 6.14 18.78
N SER A 50 2.37 6.63 20.01
CA SER A 50 1.50 7.60 20.68
C SER A 50 1.73 9.04 20.17
N ASP A 51 0.79 9.95 20.49
CA ASP A 51 0.92 11.38 20.20
C ASP A 51 2.18 11.99 20.82
N ALA A 52 2.51 11.62 22.06
CA ALA A 52 3.72 12.08 22.75
C ALA A 52 5.00 11.63 22.03
N ALA A 53 5.03 10.39 21.53
CA ALA A 53 6.15 9.87 20.78
C ALA A 53 6.32 10.61 19.43
N LEU A 54 5.23 10.82 18.68
CA LEU A 54 5.28 11.58 17.44
C LEU A 54 5.69 13.05 17.68
N GLN A 55 5.26 13.65 18.79
CA GLN A 55 5.71 14.98 19.19
C GLN A 55 7.21 15.02 19.50
N ASN A 56 7.72 14.04 20.25
CA ASN A 56 9.15 13.93 20.53
C ASN A 56 9.98 13.78 19.25
N LEU A 57 9.51 12.99 18.27
CA LEU A 57 10.18 12.85 16.98
C LEU A 57 10.27 14.17 16.21
N ARG A 58 9.23 15.02 16.28
CA ARG A 58 9.25 16.38 15.69
C ARG A 58 10.24 17.29 16.41
N ILE A 59 10.20 17.31 17.75
CA ILE A 59 11.08 18.19 18.56
C ILE A 59 12.54 17.82 18.34
N ARG A 60 12.84 16.52 18.24
CA ARG A 60 14.19 16.01 17.98
C ARG A 60 14.65 16.19 16.53
N GLY A 61 13.78 16.62 15.61
CA GLY A 61 14.10 16.76 14.19
C GLY A 61 14.34 15.42 13.47
N VAL A 62 13.84 14.31 14.01
CA VAL A 62 13.96 12.99 13.36
C VAL A 62 13.02 12.89 12.17
N VAL A 63 11.85 13.53 12.25
CA VAL A 63 10.87 13.61 11.16
C VAL A 63 10.63 15.07 10.80
N HIS A 64 10.51 15.38 9.51
CA HIS A 64 10.32 16.76 9.02
C HIS A 64 8.87 16.98 8.55
N PRO A 65 7.97 17.49 9.42
CA PRO A 65 6.61 17.77 9.00
C PRO A 65 6.50 19.05 8.17
N VAL A 66 5.62 19.04 7.18
CA VAL A 66 5.15 20.25 6.50
C VAL A 66 3.81 20.67 7.09
N LYS A 67 3.68 21.96 7.43
CA LYS A 67 2.45 22.52 8.00
C LYS A 67 1.62 23.16 6.89
N ILE A 68 0.43 22.62 6.62
CA ILE A 68 -0.53 23.14 5.64
C ILE A 68 -1.84 23.39 6.37
N SER A 69 -2.29 24.64 6.41
CA SER A 69 -3.56 25.05 7.05
C SER A 69 -3.70 24.55 8.49
N GLY A 70 -2.63 24.60 9.28
CA GLY A 70 -2.62 24.16 10.68
C GLY A 70 -2.46 22.66 10.91
N LEU A 71 -2.47 21.84 9.85
CA LEU A 71 -2.26 20.40 9.91
C LEU A 71 -0.82 20.02 9.53
N TYR A 72 -0.26 19.03 10.22
CA TYR A 72 1.06 18.47 9.90
C TYR A 72 0.95 17.27 8.96
N TYR A 73 1.75 17.33 7.90
CA TYR A 73 1.89 16.33 6.86
C TYR A 73 3.33 15.82 6.80
N TYR A 74 3.50 14.56 6.41
CA TYR A 74 4.79 13.85 6.42
C TYR A 74 5.01 13.13 5.11
N LYS A 75 6.23 13.17 4.58
CA LYS A 75 6.56 12.37 3.41
C LYS A 75 6.58 10.89 3.76
N SER A 76 5.80 10.09 3.04
CA SER A 76 5.75 8.63 3.24
C SER A 76 7.11 7.98 2.99
N GLU A 77 7.80 8.36 1.92
CA GLU A 77 9.14 7.85 1.58
C GLU A 77 10.17 8.14 2.68
N GLU A 78 10.18 9.35 3.22
CA GLU A 78 11.10 9.74 4.29
C GLU A 78 10.86 8.90 5.55
N LEU A 79 9.59 8.72 5.95
CA LEU A 79 9.24 7.86 7.07
C LEU A 79 9.63 6.40 6.81
N LYS A 80 9.37 5.88 5.61
CA LYS A 80 9.81 4.52 5.25
C LYS A 80 11.32 4.38 5.28
N SER A 81 12.08 5.39 4.85
CA SER A 81 13.54 5.35 4.89
C SER A 81 14.10 5.42 6.31
N LEU A 82 13.48 6.22 7.18
CA LEU A 82 13.90 6.39 8.57
C LEU A 82 13.59 5.15 9.44
N PHE A 83 12.51 4.45 9.11
CA PHE A 83 12.00 3.32 9.90
C PHE A 83 12.06 1.97 9.16
N LYS A 84 12.73 1.90 8.00
CA LYS A 84 13.11 0.62 7.36
C LYS A 84 14.21 -0.02 8.20
N GLN A 85 13.93 -1.22 8.70
CA GLN A 85 14.92 -2.10 9.32
C GLN A 85 15.32 -3.20 8.32
#